data_AF-A0A432LDL5-F1
#
_entry.id   AF-A0A432LDL5-F1
#
_cell.length_a   1.000
_cell.length_b   1.000
_cell.length_c   1.000
_cell.angle_alpha   90.00
_cell.angle_beta   90.00
_cell.angle_gamma   90.00
#
_symmetry.space_group_name_H-M   'P 1'
#
loop_
_entity.id
_entity.type
_entity.pdbx_description
1 polymer ?
#
loop_
_entity_poly.entity_id
_entity_poly.type
_entity_poly.pdbx_seq_one_letter_code
_entity_poly.pdbx_strand_id
1 'polypeptide(L)'
;MDMKNLALFGTILSALLLGACGINTDVEEGQTPVTVVENDANESDEKQIENGDGTILNPFIAEDLNADVEVVYTNKNPELKHEYSEEVSIQIDEYQIVHVSNMNESSKTNFDDEDEGYVLTYKMTLVNNSKEDVYYAGGVSLLSDDGMDYIIPRQHLVDREQWLKDDSTENVSQFSKGKTFTGMNAHSMTKAQFDKLSSPTLKIDSLFLNDDVSQKLGEDAIFKIPFNDEGVEKAAVSSQLYQDKMVTENIADKELFFEKNDINETEEIDGVKVTLNGVQYANITPTEAYKDSFTDFGDSGVVALTAKITIENGSDTPFDKFLLDRKLTIDKNRGTMFNQGMLEPNYRGTFNPGDKEEFLTVFLFRKDEFTIFKEFELQVGPLKDSEANVLFKEKAVTFDLPIEK
;
A
#
# COMPACT_ATOMS: atom_id res chain seq x y z
N MET A 1 -20.72 56.28 -10.16
CA MET A 1 -19.49 55.58 -9.75
C MET A 1 -19.80 54.10 -9.70
N ASP A 2 -20.14 53.51 -10.84
CA ASP A 2 -19.23 53.07 -11.92
C ASP A 2 -18.45 51.83 -11.47
N MET A 3 -18.96 50.64 -11.77
CA MET A 3 -18.72 49.84 -12.98
C MET A 3 -17.40 49.07 -12.97
N LYS A 4 -17.58 47.74 -12.95
CA LYS A 4 -16.94 46.72 -13.80
C LYS A 4 -15.62 46.07 -13.36
N ASN A 5 -15.59 44.80 -13.79
CA ASN A 5 -14.48 43.85 -13.97
C ASN A 5 -14.19 42.98 -12.74
N LEU A 6 -14.04 41.67 -12.84
CA LEU A 6 -14.20 40.69 -13.92
C LEU A 6 -14.14 39.31 -13.24
N ALA A 7 -14.99 38.37 -13.64
CA ALA A 7 -14.89 36.97 -13.25
C ALA A 7 -13.62 36.33 -13.84
N LEU A 8 -13.04 35.34 -13.15
CA LEU A 8 -12.34 34.25 -13.82
C LEU A 8 -12.56 32.93 -13.04
N PHE A 9 -13.45 32.11 -13.60
CA PHE A 9 -13.56 30.68 -13.33
C PHE A 9 -12.32 29.99 -13.91
N GLY A 10 -11.65 29.16 -13.11
CA GLY A 10 -10.57 28.28 -13.56
C GLY A 10 -11.05 26.84 -13.63
N THR A 11 -11.64 26.47 -14.76
CA THR A 11 -11.86 25.08 -15.19
C THR A 11 -10.52 24.43 -15.53
N ILE A 12 -10.12 23.39 -14.79
CA ILE A 12 -9.02 22.50 -15.19
C ILE A 12 -9.59 21.54 -16.23
N LEU A 13 -9.17 21.76 -17.47
CA LEU A 13 -9.56 20.98 -18.64
C LEU A 13 -8.59 19.80 -18.80
N SER A 14 -9.08 18.58 -18.58
CA SER A 14 -8.40 17.34 -18.95
C SER A 14 -8.27 17.26 -20.47
N ALA A 15 -7.04 17.33 -20.98
CA ALA A 15 -6.74 17.09 -22.39
C ALA A 15 -6.36 15.61 -22.59
N LEU A 16 -7.34 14.79 -22.95
CA LEU A 16 -7.15 13.50 -23.60
C LEU A 16 -6.71 13.76 -25.06
N LEU A 17 -5.43 13.50 -25.36
CA LEU A 17 -4.93 13.44 -26.74
C LEU A 17 -5.17 12.04 -27.30
N LEU A 18 -6.31 11.84 -27.96
CA LEU A 18 -6.52 10.72 -28.88
C LEU A 18 -5.98 11.13 -30.26
N GLY A 19 -4.82 10.58 -30.63
CA GLY A 19 -4.27 10.66 -31.97
C GLY A 19 -5.04 9.76 -32.94
N ALA A 20 -6.02 10.33 -33.64
CA ALA A 20 -6.65 9.71 -34.80
C ALA A 20 -5.98 10.22 -36.08
N CYS A 21 -5.13 9.41 -36.71
CA CYS A 21 -4.73 9.62 -38.10
C CYS A 21 -5.60 8.73 -39.01
N GLY A 22 -6.69 9.31 -39.50
CA GLY A 22 -7.42 8.78 -40.64
C GLY A 22 -6.64 9.06 -41.94
N ILE A 23 -6.33 8.00 -42.68
CA ILE A 23 -5.82 8.09 -44.05
C ILE A 23 -7.03 8.02 -44.98
N ASN A 24 -7.22 9.08 -45.76
CA ASN A 24 -8.19 9.16 -46.86
C ASN A 24 -7.80 8.20 -47.99
N THR A 25 -8.78 7.45 -48.47
CA THR A 25 -8.76 6.68 -49.72
C THR A 25 -9.16 7.56 -50.91
N ASP A 26 -8.41 7.44 -52.01
CA ASP A 26 -8.99 7.40 -53.36
C ASP A 26 -8.13 6.47 -54.24
N VAL A 27 -8.82 5.82 -55.17
CA VAL A 27 -8.62 4.45 -55.71
C VAL A 27 -7.91 4.44 -57.07
N GLU A 28 -7.07 3.43 -57.36
CA GLU A 28 -7.09 2.71 -58.66
C GLU A 28 -6.35 1.34 -58.62
N GLU A 29 -6.78 0.47 -59.54
CA GLU A 29 -6.75 -1.01 -59.55
C GLU A 29 -5.38 -1.71 -59.71
N GLY A 30 -5.29 -2.97 -59.21
CA GLY A 30 -4.54 -4.03 -59.91
C GLY A 30 -3.75 -5.05 -59.08
N GLN A 31 -4.28 -6.29 -59.02
CA GLN A 31 -3.60 -7.60 -58.87
C GLN A 31 -2.93 -7.99 -57.53
N THR A 32 -3.48 -9.05 -56.92
CA THR A 32 -2.83 -9.95 -55.95
C THR A 32 -1.73 -10.80 -56.63
N PRO A 33 -0.64 -11.18 -55.92
CA PRO A 33 -0.71 -12.34 -55.03
C PRO A 33 0.10 -12.27 -53.71
N VAL A 34 -0.31 -13.15 -52.81
CA VAL A 34 0.15 -13.50 -51.45
C VAL A 34 1.67 -13.65 -51.32
N THR A 35 2.27 -13.08 -50.25
CA THR A 35 3.40 -13.69 -49.50
C THR A 35 3.40 -13.20 -48.04
N VAL A 36 3.60 -14.14 -47.13
CA VAL A 36 3.63 -14.04 -45.64
C VAL A 36 4.98 -13.49 -45.17
N VAL A 37 5.02 -12.47 -44.31
CA VAL A 37 6.13 -12.18 -43.37
C VAL A 37 5.61 -11.38 -42.14
N GLU A 38 5.72 -12.02 -40.97
CA GLU A 38 6.09 -11.50 -39.63
C GLU A 38 5.55 -10.15 -39.13
N ASN A 39 4.75 -10.23 -38.05
CA ASN A 39 4.42 -9.13 -37.15
C ASN A 39 5.67 -8.75 -36.35
N ASP A 40 6.19 -7.55 -36.58
CA ASP A 40 7.15 -6.90 -35.70
C ASP A 40 6.44 -6.13 -34.58
N ALA A 41 7.10 -6.11 -33.44
CA ALA A 41 6.58 -5.82 -32.12
C ALA A 41 5.99 -4.41 -31.96
N ASN A 42 4.93 -4.34 -31.14
CA ASN A 42 4.33 -3.10 -30.65
C ASN A 42 5.14 -2.65 -29.42
N GLU A 43 5.81 -1.51 -29.54
CA GLU A 43 6.50 -0.81 -28.44
C GLU A 43 5.50 -0.50 -27.31
N SER A 44 5.76 -1.06 -26.13
CA SER A 44 5.20 -0.60 -24.86
C SER A 44 6.12 0.46 -24.27
N ASP A 45 5.56 1.62 -23.92
CA ASP A 45 6.24 2.70 -23.21
C ASP A 45 6.99 2.19 -21.97
N GLU A 46 8.32 2.13 -22.07
CA GLU A 46 9.22 1.86 -20.95
C GLU A 46 9.21 3.04 -19.98
N LYS A 47 8.83 2.78 -18.71
CA LYS A 47 9.17 3.69 -17.61
C LYS A 47 10.69 3.76 -17.51
N GLN A 48 11.25 4.97 -17.68
CA GLN A 48 12.69 5.21 -17.59
C GLN A 48 13.25 4.84 -16.21
N ILE A 49 14.07 3.80 -16.18
CA ILE A 49 15.07 3.57 -15.14
C ILE A 49 16.25 4.51 -15.46
N GLU A 50 16.32 5.66 -14.80
CA GLU A 50 17.52 6.51 -14.87
C GLU A 50 18.62 5.86 -14.02
N ASN A 51 19.62 5.28 -14.68
CA ASN A 51 20.95 5.12 -14.07
C ASN A 51 21.47 6.53 -13.72
N GLY A 52 21.41 6.89 -12.43
CA GLY A 52 21.78 8.22 -11.93
C GLY A 52 23.20 8.64 -12.29
N ASP A 53 23.48 9.94 -12.26
CA ASP A 53 24.73 10.57 -12.76
C ASP A 53 26.02 10.19 -11.98
N GLY A 54 25.92 9.28 -11.01
CA GLY A 54 26.96 8.92 -10.05
C GLY A 54 26.90 9.74 -8.75
N THR A 55 26.03 10.74 -8.66
CA THR A 55 25.80 11.48 -7.40
C THR A 55 25.23 10.57 -6.31
N ILE A 56 25.92 10.51 -5.17
CA ILE A 56 25.51 9.75 -4.00
C ILE A 56 24.50 10.59 -3.20
N LEU A 57 23.30 10.06 -2.98
CA LEU A 57 22.21 10.71 -2.23
C LEU A 57 22.63 11.02 -0.79
N ASN A 58 23.34 10.07 -0.16
CA ASN A 58 23.81 10.16 1.22
C ASN A 58 25.34 10.02 1.28
N PRO A 59 26.09 11.11 1.06
CA PRO A 59 27.56 11.06 1.09
C PRO A 59 28.12 10.79 2.49
N PHE A 60 27.32 10.97 3.54
CA PHE A 60 27.74 10.76 4.93
C PHE A 60 28.14 9.31 5.22
N ILE A 61 27.60 8.33 4.48
CA ILE A 61 27.95 6.91 4.64
C ILE A 61 29.46 6.67 4.47
N ALA A 62 30.06 7.26 3.43
CA ALA A 62 31.49 7.09 3.16
C ALA A 62 32.36 7.72 4.27
N GLU A 63 31.93 8.88 4.79
CA GLU A 63 32.62 9.60 5.86
C GLU A 63 32.52 8.88 7.20
N ASP A 64 31.30 8.53 7.63
CA ASP A 64 31.03 7.90 8.92
C ASP A 64 31.72 6.54 9.04
N LEU A 65 31.66 5.75 7.97
CA LEU A 65 32.21 4.39 7.96
C LEU A 65 33.68 4.34 7.55
N ASN A 66 34.23 5.43 7.00
CA ASN A 66 35.52 5.48 6.31
C ASN A 66 35.63 4.33 5.30
N ALA A 67 34.73 4.33 4.33
CA ALA A 67 34.48 3.21 3.43
C ALA A 67 34.42 3.67 1.97
N ASP A 68 34.65 2.73 1.06
CA ASP A 68 34.36 2.91 -0.37
C ASP A 68 32.87 2.67 -0.62
N VAL A 69 32.24 3.56 -1.38
CA VAL A 69 30.78 3.54 -1.64
C VAL A 69 30.52 3.59 -3.15
N GLU A 70 29.74 2.62 -3.65
CA GLU A 70 29.33 2.51 -5.05
C GLU A 70 27.81 2.49 -5.17
N VAL A 71 27.25 3.28 -6.09
CA VAL A 71 25.79 3.30 -6.33
C VAL A 71 25.37 2.04 -7.09
N VAL A 72 24.42 1.31 -6.53
CA VAL A 72 23.87 0.07 -7.11
C VAL A 72 22.55 0.34 -7.81
N TYR A 73 21.68 1.13 -7.18
CA TYR A 73 20.35 1.43 -7.69
C TYR A 73 19.91 2.82 -7.24
N THR A 74 19.20 3.56 -8.08
CA THR A 74 18.63 4.87 -7.75
C THR A 74 17.23 5.00 -8.34
N ASN A 75 16.30 5.51 -7.55
CA ASN A 75 14.98 5.92 -8.02
C ASN A 75 14.65 7.32 -7.52
N LYS A 76 14.70 8.30 -8.44
CA LYS A 76 14.54 9.73 -8.15
C LYS A 76 13.09 10.22 -8.09
N ASN A 77 12.14 9.39 -8.52
CA ASN A 77 10.73 9.74 -8.51
C ASN A 77 9.90 8.46 -8.37
N PRO A 78 9.85 7.88 -7.16
CA PRO A 78 9.23 6.57 -6.98
C PRO A 78 7.70 6.65 -6.94
N GLU A 79 7.11 7.85 -6.89
CA GLU A 79 5.65 8.08 -6.81
C GLU A 79 4.99 7.39 -5.59
N LEU A 80 5.76 7.19 -4.51
CA LEU A 80 5.31 6.54 -3.29
C LEU A 80 4.78 7.58 -2.30
N LYS A 81 3.46 7.71 -2.22
CA LYS A 81 2.76 8.64 -1.33
C LYS A 81 1.70 7.91 -0.50
N HIS A 82 1.57 8.31 0.76
CA HIS A 82 0.52 7.88 1.67
C HIS A 82 -0.16 9.08 2.33
N GLU A 83 -1.48 9.02 2.45
CA GLU A 83 -2.30 10.04 3.09
C GLU A 83 -2.83 9.50 4.42
N TYR A 84 -2.35 10.07 5.53
CA TYR A 84 -2.86 9.75 6.86
C TYR A 84 -4.22 10.43 7.10
N SER A 85 -4.45 11.57 6.44
CA SER A 85 -5.72 12.27 6.33
C SER A 85 -5.73 13.17 5.09
N GLU A 86 -6.84 13.85 4.81
CA GLU A 86 -6.92 14.83 3.70
C GLU A 86 -5.89 15.97 3.83
N GLU A 87 -5.44 16.29 5.04
CA GLU A 87 -4.53 17.40 5.32
C GLU A 87 -3.11 16.94 5.70
N VAL A 88 -2.87 15.64 5.88
CA VAL A 88 -1.58 15.12 6.37
C VAL A 88 -1.13 13.93 5.53
N SER A 89 0.07 14.02 4.96
CA SER A 89 0.60 12.99 4.06
C SER A 89 2.11 12.84 4.18
N ILE A 90 2.62 11.65 3.88
CA ILE A 90 4.05 11.36 3.71
C ILE A 90 4.32 10.81 2.32
N GLN A 91 5.49 11.12 1.77
CA GLN A 91 5.94 10.54 0.51
C GLN A 91 7.44 10.23 0.55
N ILE A 92 7.86 9.25 -0.25
CA ILE A 92 9.26 9.02 -0.56
C ILE A 92 9.58 9.82 -1.82
N ASP A 93 10.48 10.79 -1.70
CA ASP A 93 10.86 11.67 -2.80
C ASP A 93 11.87 10.99 -3.73
N GLU A 94 12.83 10.27 -3.15
CA GLU A 94 13.92 9.58 -3.84
C GLU A 94 14.50 8.52 -2.90
N TYR A 95 15.02 7.42 -3.45
CA TYR A 95 15.85 6.49 -2.70
C TYR A 95 17.01 5.96 -3.55
N GLN A 96 18.07 5.56 -2.84
CA GLN A 96 19.30 5.03 -3.44
C GLN A 96 19.81 3.86 -2.60
N ILE A 97 20.32 2.84 -3.29
CA ILE A 97 21.02 1.72 -2.69
C ILE A 97 22.48 1.83 -3.09
N VAL A 98 23.36 1.72 -2.11
CA VAL A 98 24.80 1.74 -2.31
C VAL A 98 25.44 0.47 -1.76
N HIS A 99 26.48 -0.02 -2.42
CA HIS A 99 27.41 -1.02 -1.91
C HIS A 99 28.50 -0.32 -1.11
N VAL A 100 28.79 -0.84 0.07
CA VAL A 100 29.78 -0.34 1.00
C VAL A 100 30.85 -1.40 1.19
N SER A 101 32.11 -1.04 0.98
CA SER A 101 33.26 -1.94 1.14
C SER A 101 34.46 -1.22 1.76
N ASN A 102 35.49 -1.98 2.17
CA ASN A 102 36.74 -1.40 2.69
C ASN A 102 36.52 -0.42 3.87
N MET A 103 35.56 -0.74 4.74
CA MET A 103 35.19 0.08 5.89
C MET A 103 36.10 -0.17 7.11
N ASN A 104 36.05 0.72 8.10
CA ASN A 104 36.71 0.48 9.39
C ASN A 104 36.20 -0.82 10.05
N GLU A 105 37.07 -1.54 10.77
CA GLU A 105 36.70 -2.76 11.51
C GLU A 105 35.52 -2.57 12.48
N SER A 106 35.42 -1.40 13.13
CA SER A 106 34.30 -1.08 14.03
C SER A 106 32.96 -0.91 13.29
N SER A 107 33.01 -0.54 12.01
CA SER A 107 31.85 -0.27 11.18
C SER A 107 31.16 -1.54 10.68
N LYS A 108 31.87 -2.68 10.67
CA LYS A 108 31.33 -3.99 10.25
C LYS A 108 30.14 -4.45 11.09
N THR A 109 30.02 -3.97 12.32
CA THR A 109 28.85 -4.22 13.19
C THR A 109 27.52 -3.73 12.59
N ASN A 110 27.56 -2.81 11.61
CA ASN A 110 26.37 -2.41 10.86
C ASN A 110 25.92 -3.48 9.85
N PHE A 111 26.78 -4.43 9.50
CA PHE A 111 26.60 -5.44 8.46
C PHE A 111 26.90 -6.85 9.01
N ASP A 112 26.52 -7.13 10.26
CA ASP A 112 26.72 -8.43 10.93
C ASP A 112 28.16 -8.95 10.89
N ASP A 113 29.11 -8.04 11.09
CA ASP A 113 30.56 -8.28 11.08
C ASP A 113 31.13 -8.70 9.70
N GLU A 114 30.38 -8.54 8.61
CA GLU A 114 30.85 -8.74 7.23
C GLU A 114 31.78 -7.60 6.76
N ASP A 115 32.68 -7.91 5.82
CA ASP A 115 33.65 -6.96 5.25
C ASP A 115 33.02 -5.97 4.25
N GLU A 116 31.81 -6.29 3.77
CA GLU A 116 31.05 -5.49 2.82
C GLU A 116 29.55 -5.59 3.13
N GLY A 117 28.77 -4.66 2.61
CA GLY A 117 27.31 -4.67 2.75
C GLY A 117 26.63 -3.62 1.89
N TYR A 118 25.33 -3.46 2.08
CA TYR A 118 24.51 -2.56 1.29
C TYR A 118 23.74 -1.61 2.20
N VAL A 119 23.57 -0.36 1.76
CA VAL A 119 22.78 0.64 2.49
C VAL A 119 21.70 1.17 1.57
N LEU A 120 20.44 0.99 1.98
CA LEU A 120 19.31 1.72 1.42
C LEU A 120 19.23 3.07 2.15
N THR A 121 19.27 4.18 1.43
CA THR A 121 18.86 5.50 1.95
C THR A 121 17.67 6.01 1.17
N TYR A 122 16.68 6.55 1.88
CA TYR A 122 15.51 7.17 1.26
C TYR A 122 15.23 8.53 1.88
N LYS A 123 14.88 9.48 1.01
CA LYS A 123 14.45 10.82 1.36
C LYS A 123 12.94 10.85 1.37
N MET A 124 12.37 11.37 2.44
CA MET A 124 10.93 11.47 2.62
C MET A 124 10.51 12.88 2.98
N THR A 125 9.28 13.22 2.60
CA THR A 125 8.66 14.50 2.93
C THR A 125 7.32 14.26 3.64
N LEU A 126 7.20 14.80 4.85
CA LEU A 126 5.97 14.87 5.63
C LEU A 126 5.34 16.26 5.45
N VAL A 127 4.09 16.29 5.02
CA VAL A 127 3.28 17.51 4.90
C VAL A 127 2.20 17.47 5.96
N ASN A 128 2.20 18.45 6.87
CA ASN A 128 1.12 18.67 7.82
C ASN A 128 0.43 20.00 7.48
N ASN A 129 -0.61 19.96 6.65
CA ASN A 129 -1.44 21.13 6.33
C ASN A 129 -2.61 21.33 7.31
N SER A 130 -2.69 20.50 8.35
CA SER A 130 -3.81 20.54 9.28
C SER A 130 -3.76 21.73 10.22
N LYS A 131 -4.77 21.85 11.09
CA LYS A 131 -4.85 22.89 12.12
C LYS A 131 -4.19 22.50 13.44
N GLU A 132 -3.67 21.27 13.53
CA GLU A 132 -3.11 20.67 14.72
C GLU A 132 -1.72 20.13 14.44
N ASP A 133 -0.90 20.07 15.50
CA ASP A 133 0.40 19.43 15.39
C ASP A 133 0.19 17.92 15.34
N VAL A 134 1.03 17.23 14.58
CA VAL A 134 1.04 15.77 14.52
C VAL A 134 2.32 15.25 15.13
N TYR A 135 2.26 14.04 15.64
CA TYR A 135 3.38 13.41 16.33
C TYR A 135 3.74 12.09 15.65
N TYR A 136 5.05 11.84 15.55
CA TYR A 136 5.61 10.67 14.90
C TYR A 136 6.74 10.11 15.75
N ALA A 137 6.62 8.85 16.16
CA ALA A 137 7.58 8.19 17.04
C ALA A 137 8.84 7.67 16.32
N GLY A 138 9.01 7.96 15.01
CA GLY A 138 10.16 7.50 14.25
C GLY A 138 10.12 6.03 13.84
N GLY A 139 8.96 5.37 13.94
CA GLY A 139 8.79 3.96 13.61
C GLY A 139 8.90 3.70 12.11
N VAL A 140 10.03 3.15 11.68
CA VAL A 140 10.24 2.64 10.32
C VAL A 140 10.71 1.20 10.36
N SER A 141 10.22 0.40 9.43
CA SER A 141 10.59 -1.01 9.27
C SER A 141 10.71 -1.36 7.81
N LEU A 142 11.69 -2.19 7.48
CA LEU A 142 11.86 -2.74 6.14
C LEU A 142 11.80 -4.27 6.25
N LEU A 143 10.76 -4.85 5.67
CA LEU A 143 10.50 -6.27 5.69
C LEU A 143 10.94 -6.89 4.36
N SER A 144 11.66 -8.01 4.42
CA SER A 144 12.03 -8.77 3.22
C SER A 144 10.82 -9.26 2.43
N ASP A 145 11.05 -9.57 1.16
CA ASP A 145 10.03 -10.02 0.22
C ASP A 145 9.25 -11.25 0.70
N ASP A 146 9.88 -12.13 1.49
CA ASP A 146 9.29 -13.33 2.06
C ASP A 146 8.67 -13.13 3.46
N GLY A 147 8.78 -11.93 4.04
CA GLY A 147 8.25 -11.62 5.36
C GLY A 147 9.08 -12.13 6.55
N MET A 148 10.26 -12.72 6.33
CA MET A 148 11.07 -13.34 7.39
C MET A 148 12.08 -12.41 8.04
N ASP A 149 12.75 -11.58 7.23
CA ASP A 149 13.87 -10.79 7.66
C ASP A 149 13.43 -9.36 7.91
N TYR A 150 13.57 -8.93 9.16
CA TYR A 150 13.44 -7.54 9.53
C TYR A 150 14.79 -6.84 9.33
N ILE A 151 14.86 -5.96 8.33
CA ILE A 151 16.07 -5.24 8.00
C ILE A 151 16.18 -4.01 8.90
N ILE A 152 17.22 -4.01 9.72
CA ILE A 152 17.36 -3.08 10.83
C ILE A 152 17.54 -1.65 10.32
N PRO A 153 16.74 -0.67 10.82
CA PRO A 153 16.99 0.73 10.53
C PRO A 153 18.30 1.19 11.20
N ARG A 154 19.08 1.95 10.45
CA ARG A 154 20.38 2.53 10.84
C ARG A 154 20.36 4.03 10.60
N GLN A 155 19.48 4.72 11.31
CA GLN A 155 19.32 6.17 11.16
C GLN A 155 20.63 6.95 11.37
N HIS A 156 21.56 6.42 12.17
CA HIS A 156 22.89 7.03 12.37
C HIS A 156 23.78 7.04 11.12
N LEU A 157 23.46 6.26 10.07
CA LEU A 157 24.13 6.34 8.77
C LEU A 157 23.69 7.55 7.94
N VAL A 158 22.80 8.38 8.48
CA VAL A 158 22.40 9.67 7.93
C VAL A 158 22.89 10.76 8.88
N ASP A 159 23.44 11.85 8.33
CA ASP A 159 23.78 13.03 9.14
C ASP A 159 22.54 13.49 9.92
N ARG A 160 22.72 13.74 11.22
CA ARG A 160 21.64 14.17 12.12
C ARG A 160 20.95 15.45 11.66
N GLU A 161 21.65 16.33 10.95
CA GLU A 161 21.05 17.53 10.36
C GLU A 161 20.12 17.23 9.18
N GLN A 162 20.20 16.03 8.61
CA GLN A 162 19.38 15.57 7.50
C GLN A 162 18.28 14.60 7.93
N TRP A 163 18.11 14.34 9.23
CA TRP A 163 16.99 13.54 9.72
C TRP A 163 15.66 14.24 9.52
N LEU A 164 14.57 13.48 9.42
CA LEU A 164 13.22 14.04 9.43
C LEU A 164 12.92 14.59 10.84
N LYS A 165 12.87 15.92 10.98
CA LYS A 165 12.64 16.62 12.25
C LYS A 165 11.98 17.97 12.04
N ASP A 166 11.34 18.49 13.09
CA ASP A 166 10.91 19.89 13.18
C ASP A 166 11.85 20.67 14.10
N ASP A 167 12.83 21.37 13.50
CA ASP A 167 13.81 22.20 14.24
C ASP A 167 13.19 23.39 14.98
N SER A 168 11.90 23.67 14.79
CA SER A 168 11.20 24.72 15.54
C SER A 168 10.63 24.27 16.88
N THR A 169 10.77 22.98 17.22
CA THR A 169 10.30 22.40 18.47
C THR A 169 11.42 21.65 19.18
N GLU A 170 11.31 21.49 20.51
CA GLU A 170 12.26 20.66 21.28
C GLU A 170 11.84 19.19 21.31
N ASN A 171 10.58 18.88 20.97
CA ASN A 171 10.07 17.52 20.94
C ASN A 171 10.40 16.89 19.59
N VAL A 172 11.33 15.94 19.60
CA VAL A 172 11.80 15.22 18.39
C VAL A 172 10.69 14.49 17.63
N SER A 173 9.57 14.20 18.29
CA SER A 173 8.42 13.53 17.68
C SER A 173 7.40 14.51 17.12
N GLN A 174 7.48 15.82 17.43
CA GLN A 174 6.45 16.79 17.08
C GLN A 174 6.70 17.40 15.69
N PHE A 175 5.64 17.52 14.90
CA PHE A 175 5.64 18.14 13.58
C PHE A 175 4.55 19.21 13.53
N SER A 176 4.99 20.47 13.57
CA SER A 176 4.09 21.63 13.62
C SER A 176 3.10 21.65 12.46
N LYS A 177 1.89 22.08 12.75
CA LYS A 177 0.86 22.40 11.75
C LYS A 177 1.28 23.41 10.69
N GLY A 178 0.67 23.29 9.52
CA GLY A 178 0.84 24.18 8.37
C GLY A 178 2.27 24.19 7.78
N LYS A 179 3.04 23.11 7.98
CA LYS A 179 4.44 23.01 7.56
C LYS A 179 4.73 21.73 6.79
N THR A 180 5.86 21.75 6.10
CA THR A 180 6.44 20.62 5.39
C THR A 180 7.82 20.34 5.95
N PHE A 181 8.13 19.06 6.12
CA PHE A 181 9.37 18.56 6.69
C PHE A 181 9.97 17.54 5.75
N THR A 182 11.27 17.62 5.52
CA THR A 182 11.98 16.69 4.64
C THR A 182 13.18 16.16 5.39
N GLY A 183 13.44 14.87 5.26
CA GLY A 183 14.62 14.24 5.85
C GLY A 183 14.87 12.86 5.27
N MET A 184 15.94 12.23 5.73
CA MET A 184 16.38 10.93 5.27
C MET A 184 16.38 9.89 6.39
N ASN A 185 16.27 8.63 6.00
CA ASN A 185 16.50 7.47 6.87
C ASN A 185 17.25 6.40 6.07
N ALA A 186 17.88 5.46 6.77
CA ALA A 186 18.71 4.44 6.16
C ALA A 186 18.55 3.08 6.82
N HIS A 187 18.75 2.02 6.03
CA HIS A 187 18.81 0.63 6.47
C HIS A 187 20.09 0.00 5.96
N SER A 188 20.73 -0.83 6.78
CA SER A 188 21.89 -1.63 6.36
C SER A 188 21.51 -3.07 6.15
N MET A 189 22.17 -3.72 5.20
CA MET A 189 21.93 -5.11 4.81
C MET A 189 23.26 -5.81 4.56
N THR A 190 23.36 -7.07 4.95
CA THR A 190 24.44 -7.96 4.48
C THR A 190 24.29 -8.23 3.00
N LYS A 191 25.33 -8.77 2.36
CA LYS A 191 25.22 -9.20 0.97
C LYS A 191 24.16 -10.28 0.78
N ALA A 192 24.11 -11.24 1.69
CA ALA A 192 23.14 -12.34 1.63
C ALA A 192 21.69 -11.87 1.81
N GLN A 193 21.45 -10.82 2.59
CA GLN A 193 20.13 -10.19 2.67
C GLN A 193 19.81 -9.48 1.36
N PHE A 194 20.68 -8.59 0.89
CA PHE A 194 20.46 -7.82 -0.34
C PHE A 194 20.18 -8.70 -1.56
N ASP A 195 20.94 -9.77 -1.76
CA ASP A 195 20.79 -10.67 -2.91
C ASP A 195 19.43 -11.39 -2.98
N LYS A 196 18.67 -11.44 -1.87
CA LYS A 196 17.33 -12.04 -1.81
C LYS A 196 16.20 -11.03 -2.03
N LEU A 197 16.50 -9.73 -2.05
CA LEU A 197 15.50 -8.67 -2.11
C LEU A 197 15.27 -8.25 -3.55
N SER A 198 14.00 -8.20 -3.93
CA SER A 198 13.55 -7.61 -5.18
C SER A 198 12.67 -6.39 -4.90
N SER A 199 11.69 -6.51 -4.01
CA SER A 199 10.79 -5.40 -3.65
C SER A 199 10.33 -5.47 -2.18
N PRO A 200 11.24 -5.22 -1.23
CA PRO A 200 10.90 -5.24 0.19
C PRO A 200 9.80 -4.25 0.54
N THR A 201 9.11 -4.53 1.63
CA THR A 201 8.03 -3.69 2.14
C THR A 201 8.59 -2.71 3.18
N LEU A 202 8.64 -1.43 2.82
CA LEU A 202 8.89 -0.33 3.76
C LEU A 202 7.58 0.05 4.43
N LYS A 203 7.55 -0.02 5.75
CA LYS A 203 6.45 0.44 6.58
C LYS A 203 6.90 1.64 7.40
N ILE A 204 6.11 2.72 7.35
CA ILE A 204 6.25 3.91 8.19
C ILE A 204 5.02 3.99 9.08
N ASP A 205 5.23 3.97 10.39
CA ASP A 205 4.14 3.99 11.36
C ASP A 205 3.25 5.21 11.17
N SER A 206 1.97 5.05 11.51
CA SER A 206 1.02 6.15 11.57
C SER A 206 1.47 7.29 12.48
N LEU A 207 0.89 8.45 12.22
CA LEU A 207 1.01 9.61 13.10
C LEU A 207 0.00 9.54 14.23
N PHE A 208 0.15 10.41 15.23
CA PHE A 208 -0.82 10.55 16.32
C PHE A 208 -1.02 12.01 16.71
N LEU A 209 -2.17 12.30 17.32
CA LEU A 209 -2.53 13.63 17.80
C LEU A 209 -2.23 13.76 19.30
N ASN A 210 -2.08 15.01 19.76
CA ASN A 210 -1.95 15.35 21.18
C ASN A 210 -0.83 14.61 21.95
N ASP A 211 0.21 14.15 21.25
CA ASP A 211 1.27 13.30 21.81
C ASP A 211 0.75 12.03 22.50
N ASP A 212 -0.38 11.51 22.02
CA ASP A 212 -1.07 10.34 22.57
C ASP A 212 -1.17 9.23 21.51
N VAL A 213 -0.37 8.18 21.67
CA VAL A 213 -0.34 7.03 20.74
C VAL A 213 -1.68 6.31 20.58
N SER A 214 -2.66 6.54 21.48
CA SER A 214 -4.01 6.02 21.31
C SER A 214 -4.85 6.84 20.32
N GLN A 215 -4.46 8.07 20.02
CA GLN A 215 -5.10 8.97 19.07
C GLN A 215 -4.40 8.91 17.71
N LYS A 216 -4.41 7.70 17.12
CA LYS A 216 -3.85 7.39 15.81
C LYS A 216 -4.50 8.25 14.72
N LEU A 217 -3.68 8.82 13.83
CA LEU A 217 -4.12 9.51 12.62
C LEU A 217 -3.83 8.60 11.41
N GLY A 218 -4.89 8.06 10.82
CA GLY A 218 -4.78 7.16 9.67
C GLY A 218 -4.14 5.82 10.01
N GLU A 219 -3.81 5.07 8.96
CA GLU A 219 -3.10 3.80 9.07
C GLU A 219 -1.59 3.96 8.82
N ASP A 220 -0.84 2.88 8.94
CA ASP A 220 0.59 2.90 8.65
C ASP A 220 0.79 3.05 7.12
N ALA A 221 1.81 3.82 6.71
CA ALA A 221 2.17 3.90 5.30
C ALA A 221 2.93 2.63 4.89
N ILE A 222 2.44 1.95 3.86
CA ILE A 222 3.04 0.72 3.35
C ILE A 222 3.50 0.96 1.91
N PHE A 223 4.79 0.81 1.66
CA PHE A 223 5.40 0.99 0.36
C PHE A 223 6.18 -0.26 -0.07
N LYS A 224 5.99 -0.68 -1.31
CA LYS A 224 6.89 -1.63 -1.98
C LYS A 224 8.06 -0.85 -2.55
N ILE A 225 9.29 -1.21 -2.20
CA ILE A 225 10.51 -0.51 -2.64
C ILE A 225 11.26 -1.39 -3.64
N PRO A 226 11.13 -1.16 -4.96
CA PRO A 226 11.89 -1.90 -5.97
C PRO A 226 13.40 -1.71 -5.80
N PHE A 227 14.14 -2.81 -5.73
CA PHE A 227 15.61 -2.81 -5.67
C PHE A 227 16.24 -3.15 -7.03
N ASN A 228 15.45 -3.70 -7.95
CA ASN A 228 15.84 -4.14 -9.28
C ASN A 228 14.61 -4.22 -10.20
N ASP A 229 14.82 -4.60 -11.46
CA ASP A 229 13.77 -4.68 -12.49
C ASP A 229 12.64 -5.64 -12.10
N GLU A 230 12.96 -6.82 -11.54
CA GLU A 230 11.96 -7.77 -11.02
C GLU A 230 11.11 -7.13 -9.91
N GLY A 231 11.75 -6.33 -9.05
CA GLY A 231 11.09 -5.56 -8.01
C GLY A 231 10.10 -4.54 -8.56
N VAL A 232 10.39 -3.91 -9.70
CA VAL A 232 9.49 -2.94 -10.35
C VAL A 232 8.20 -3.64 -10.79
N GLU A 233 8.32 -4.82 -11.41
CA GLU A 233 7.16 -5.63 -11.82
C GLU A 233 6.33 -6.06 -10.60
N LYS A 234 6.99 -6.56 -9.54
CA LYS A 234 6.31 -6.97 -8.30
C LYS A 234 5.59 -5.80 -7.63
N ALA A 235 6.23 -4.63 -7.52
CA ALA A 235 5.60 -3.44 -6.96
C ALA A 235 4.40 -2.97 -7.78
N ALA A 236 4.48 -3.03 -9.11
CA ALA A 236 3.37 -2.68 -10.00
C ALA A 236 2.16 -3.61 -9.79
N VAL A 237 2.37 -4.93 -9.71
CA VAL A 237 1.30 -5.90 -9.39
C VAL A 237 0.72 -5.60 -8.00
N SER A 238 1.58 -5.42 -6.98
CA SER A 238 1.15 -5.16 -5.61
C SER A 238 0.32 -3.88 -5.46
N SER A 239 0.56 -2.86 -6.30
CA SER A 239 -0.19 -1.59 -6.27
C SER A 239 -1.65 -1.73 -6.73
N GLN A 240 -1.96 -2.77 -7.50
CA GLN A 240 -3.33 -3.06 -7.97
C GLN A 240 -4.13 -3.83 -6.92
N LEU A 241 -3.47 -4.43 -5.92
CA LEU A 241 -4.11 -5.24 -4.91
C LEU A 241 -4.70 -4.37 -3.78
N TYR A 242 -5.82 -4.81 -3.22
CA TYR A 242 -6.27 -4.32 -1.92
C TYR A 242 -5.24 -4.67 -0.86
N GLN A 243 -4.89 -3.69 -0.04
CA GLN A 243 -3.80 -3.74 0.95
C GLN A 243 -4.21 -4.50 2.23
N ASP A 244 -4.71 -5.72 2.06
CA ASP A 244 -4.88 -6.66 3.16
C ASP A 244 -3.51 -7.16 3.67
N LYS A 245 -3.47 -7.86 4.81
CA LYS A 245 -2.20 -8.30 5.40
C LYS A 245 -1.46 -9.32 4.58
N MET A 246 -2.11 -9.99 3.62
CA MET A 246 -1.35 -10.86 2.71
C MET A 246 -0.37 -10.05 1.88
N VAL A 247 -0.78 -8.84 1.47
CA VAL A 247 0.03 -7.91 0.69
C VAL A 247 0.98 -7.11 1.59
N THR A 248 0.48 -6.55 2.69
CA THR A 248 1.25 -5.60 3.51
C THR A 248 2.26 -6.26 4.44
N GLU A 249 2.04 -7.52 4.82
CA GLU A 249 2.95 -8.30 5.68
C GLU A 249 3.67 -9.42 4.91
N ASN A 250 3.58 -9.45 3.57
CA ASN A 250 4.22 -10.46 2.72
C ASN A 250 3.87 -11.92 3.09
N ILE A 251 2.62 -12.14 3.54
CA ILE A 251 2.16 -13.49 3.91
C ILE A 251 2.01 -14.36 2.66
N ALA A 252 1.55 -13.78 1.55
CA ALA A 252 1.34 -14.50 0.31
C ALA A 252 1.32 -13.59 -0.92
N ASP A 253 1.76 -14.14 -2.04
CA ASP A 253 1.55 -13.54 -3.35
C ASP A 253 0.11 -13.75 -3.80
N LYS A 254 -0.49 -12.69 -4.37
CA LYS A 254 -1.85 -12.71 -4.92
C LYS A 254 -1.81 -12.55 -6.43
N GLU A 255 -2.35 -13.53 -7.13
CA GLU A 255 -2.60 -13.46 -8.57
C GLU A 255 -4.09 -13.21 -8.79
N LEU A 256 -4.46 -11.97 -9.12
CA LEU A 256 -5.84 -11.61 -9.42
C LEU A 256 -6.35 -12.35 -10.66
N PHE A 257 -7.53 -12.94 -10.54
CA PHE A 257 -8.25 -13.50 -11.70
C PHE A 257 -9.60 -12.82 -11.92
N PHE A 258 -10.11 -12.09 -10.93
CA PHE A 258 -11.31 -11.27 -11.08
C PHE A 258 -11.27 -10.09 -10.12
N GLU A 259 -11.69 -8.92 -10.61
CA GLU A 259 -11.92 -7.74 -9.78
C GLU A 259 -13.13 -6.94 -10.27
N LYS A 260 -13.78 -6.27 -9.33
CA LYS A 260 -14.85 -5.31 -9.62
C LYS A 260 -14.77 -4.17 -8.62
N ASN A 261 -14.21 -3.02 -9.03
CA ASN A 261 -13.92 -1.88 -8.16
C ASN A 261 -15.03 -0.81 -8.10
N ASP A 262 -16.04 -0.91 -8.96
CA ASP A 262 -17.10 0.10 -9.12
C ASP A 262 -18.49 -0.46 -8.81
N ILE A 263 -18.64 -1.19 -7.70
CA ILE A 263 -19.95 -1.69 -7.27
C ILE A 263 -20.77 -0.53 -6.69
N ASN A 264 -20.20 0.18 -5.70
CA ASN A 264 -20.76 1.37 -5.05
C ASN A 264 -22.24 1.22 -4.62
N GLU A 265 -22.61 0.02 -4.16
CA GLU A 265 -23.96 -0.26 -3.65
C GLU A 265 -24.03 0.10 -2.16
N THR A 266 -25.03 0.88 -1.76
CA THR A 266 -25.19 1.34 -0.38
C THR A 266 -26.48 0.83 0.22
N GLU A 267 -26.37 0.22 1.40
CA GLU A 267 -27.49 -0.18 2.26
C GLU A 267 -27.37 0.50 3.63
N GLU A 268 -28.45 0.53 4.42
CA GLU A 268 -28.51 1.29 5.67
C GLU A 268 -29.02 0.47 6.86
N ILE A 269 -28.35 0.63 8.01
CA ILE A 269 -28.75 0.11 9.32
C ILE A 269 -29.05 1.29 10.24
N ASP A 270 -30.31 1.72 10.31
CA ASP A 270 -30.79 2.74 11.26
C ASP A 270 -29.87 4.00 11.34
N GLY A 271 -29.53 4.58 10.19
CA GLY A 271 -28.64 5.75 10.09
C GLY A 271 -27.16 5.42 9.81
N VAL A 272 -26.73 4.17 9.94
CA VAL A 272 -25.39 3.73 9.53
C VAL A 272 -25.41 3.26 8.09
N LYS A 273 -24.68 3.93 7.20
CA LYS A 273 -24.56 3.53 5.79
C LYS A 273 -23.39 2.57 5.62
N VAL A 274 -23.63 1.47 4.92
CA VAL A 274 -22.62 0.51 4.51
C VAL A 274 -22.60 0.49 3.00
N THR A 275 -21.46 0.75 2.40
CA THR A 275 -21.27 0.76 0.95
C THR A 275 -20.32 -0.35 0.54
N LEU A 276 -20.75 -1.26 -0.33
CA LEU A 276 -19.85 -2.20 -1.00
C LEU A 276 -19.19 -1.48 -2.17
N ASN A 277 -17.91 -1.16 -2.03
CA ASN A 277 -17.14 -0.44 -3.04
C ASN A 277 -16.70 -1.39 -4.15
N GLY A 278 -16.16 -2.56 -3.77
CA GLY A 278 -15.63 -3.51 -4.72
C GLY A 278 -15.17 -4.83 -4.12
N VAL A 279 -14.75 -5.75 -5.00
CA VAL A 279 -14.24 -7.07 -4.64
C VAL A 279 -13.03 -7.44 -5.50
N GLN A 280 -12.14 -8.23 -4.92
CA GLN A 280 -11.02 -8.86 -5.60
C GLN A 280 -11.00 -10.36 -5.28
N TYR A 281 -10.78 -11.17 -6.30
CA TYR A 281 -10.57 -12.60 -6.17
C TYR A 281 -9.19 -12.96 -6.74
N ALA A 282 -8.41 -13.68 -5.94
CA ALA A 282 -7.04 -14.02 -6.27
C ALA A 282 -6.71 -15.47 -5.93
N ASN A 283 -5.86 -16.09 -6.75
CA ASN A 283 -5.10 -17.26 -6.32
C ASN A 283 -4.06 -16.80 -5.31
N ILE A 284 -3.86 -17.59 -4.26
CA ILE A 284 -2.92 -17.30 -3.19
C ILE A 284 -1.77 -18.30 -3.25
N THR A 285 -0.56 -17.77 -3.30
CA THR A 285 0.68 -18.54 -3.14
C THR A 285 1.37 -18.06 -1.87
N PRO A 286 1.30 -18.82 -0.76
CA PRO A 286 1.98 -18.44 0.48
C PRO A 286 3.48 -18.29 0.26
N THR A 287 4.08 -17.27 0.84
CA THR A 287 5.54 -17.14 0.87
C THR A 287 6.15 -18.25 1.72
N GLU A 288 7.44 -18.54 1.54
CA GLU A 288 8.13 -19.65 2.23
C GLU A 288 7.90 -19.62 3.75
N ALA A 289 7.91 -18.42 4.34
CA ALA A 289 7.63 -18.13 5.74
C ALA A 289 6.30 -18.67 6.25
N TYR A 290 5.27 -18.57 5.41
CA TYR A 290 3.88 -18.78 5.82
C TYR A 290 3.26 -20.05 5.23
N LYS A 291 3.99 -20.83 4.42
CA LYS A 291 3.49 -22.09 3.82
C LYS A 291 2.79 -23.01 4.82
N ASP A 292 3.37 -23.19 6.01
CA ASP A 292 2.83 -24.05 7.05
C ASP A 292 1.49 -23.52 7.62
N SER A 293 1.21 -22.23 7.50
CA SER A 293 -0.06 -21.63 7.93
C SER A 293 -1.22 -21.93 6.99
N PHE A 294 -0.95 -22.42 5.77
CA PHE A 294 -1.96 -22.71 4.75
C PHE A 294 -2.13 -24.21 4.47
N THR A 295 -1.53 -25.10 5.26
CA THR A 295 -1.59 -26.56 5.02
C THR A 295 -3.00 -27.14 5.10
N ASP A 296 -3.89 -26.52 5.88
CA ASP A 296 -5.28 -26.97 6.05
C ASP A 296 -6.12 -26.83 4.76
N PHE A 297 -5.63 -26.09 3.76
CA PHE A 297 -6.26 -25.99 2.45
C PHE A 297 -5.88 -27.13 1.49
N GLY A 298 -4.91 -27.96 1.87
CA GLY A 298 -4.42 -29.10 1.08
C GLY A 298 -3.80 -28.71 -0.26
N ASP A 299 -3.62 -29.72 -1.12
CA ASP A 299 -2.87 -29.56 -2.39
C ASP A 299 -3.67 -28.86 -3.51
N SER A 300 -4.96 -28.55 -3.29
CA SER A 300 -5.79 -27.90 -4.29
C SER A 300 -5.42 -26.43 -4.53
N GLY A 301 -4.69 -25.82 -3.60
CA GLY A 301 -4.41 -24.39 -3.58
C GLY A 301 -5.52 -23.58 -2.91
N VAL A 302 -5.28 -22.28 -2.80
CA VAL A 302 -6.08 -21.33 -2.02
C VAL A 302 -6.58 -20.20 -2.90
N VAL A 303 -7.84 -19.82 -2.71
CA VAL A 303 -8.44 -18.64 -3.33
C VAL A 303 -8.81 -17.66 -2.22
N ALA A 304 -8.45 -16.39 -2.37
CA ALA A 304 -8.94 -15.32 -1.51
C ALA A 304 -10.03 -14.52 -2.21
N LEU A 305 -11.04 -14.15 -1.43
CA LEU A 305 -11.97 -13.06 -1.72
C LEU A 305 -11.66 -11.92 -0.74
N THR A 306 -11.31 -10.75 -1.26
CA THR A 306 -11.19 -9.52 -0.46
C THR A 306 -12.28 -8.55 -0.91
N ALA A 307 -13.23 -8.25 -0.02
CA ALA A 307 -14.28 -7.24 -0.26
C ALA A 307 -13.89 -5.92 0.41
N LYS A 308 -14.05 -4.81 -0.32
CA LYS A 308 -13.81 -3.45 0.15
C LYS A 308 -15.15 -2.78 0.45
N ILE A 309 -15.36 -2.38 1.68
CA ILE A 309 -16.58 -1.73 2.15
C ILE A 309 -16.25 -0.39 2.81
N THR A 310 -17.12 0.60 2.67
CA THR A 310 -17.05 1.85 3.44
C THR A 310 -18.22 1.92 4.40
N ILE A 311 -17.95 2.27 5.65
CA ILE A 311 -18.97 2.44 6.69
C ILE A 311 -18.96 3.90 7.13
N GLU A 312 -20.15 4.53 7.14
CA GLU A 312 -20.38 5.90 7.60
C GLU A 312 -21.41 5.86 8.73
N ASN A 313 -21.02 6.26 9.94
CA ASN A 313 -21.91 6.30 11.08
C ASN A 313 -22.71 7.61 11.10
N GLY A 314 -23.82 7.66 10.38
CA GLY A 314 -24.77 8.77 10.41
C GLY A 314 -25.75 8.74 11.60
N SER A 315 -25.65 7.74 12.48
CA SER A 315 -26.49 7.61 13.68
C SER A 315 -25.95 8.43 14.84
N ASP A 316 -26.70 8.51 15.94
CA ASP A 316 -26.26 9.09 17.22
C ASP A 316 -25.57 8.09 18.14
N THR A 317 -25.45 6.82 17.70
CA THR A 317 -25.01 5.70 18.53
C THR A 317 -23.63 5.22 18.06
N PRO A 318 -22.60 5.28 18.93
CA PRO A 318 -21.30 4.72 18.62
C PRO A 318 -21.33 3.19 18.64
N PHE A 319 -20.46 2.55 17.84
CA PHE A 319 -20.28 1.10 17.84
C PHE A 319 -18.79 0.73 17.73
N ASP A 320 -18.43 -0.48 18.13
CA ASP A 320 -17.05 -0.95 18.16
C ASP A 320 -16.61 -1.48 16.78
N LYS A 321 -15.43 -1.06 16.32
CA LYS A 321 -14.89 -1.43 15.00
C LYS A 321 -14.49 -2.90 14.93
N PHE A 322 -13.93 -3.43 16.02
CA PHE A 322 -13.43 -4.80 16.10
C PHE A 322 -14.57 -5.83 16.19
N LEU A 323 -15.68 -5.46 16.84
CA LEU A 323 -16.86 -6.32 17.00
C LEU A 323 -17.84 -6.27 15.81
N LEU A 324 -17.43 -5.68 14.69
CA LEU A 324 -18.20 -5.65 13.45
C LEU A 324 -18.29 -7.05 12.83
N ASP A 325 -19.45 -7.68 12.96
CA ASP A 325 -19.71 -9.00 12.39
C ASP A 325 -19.75 -8.92 10.85
N ARG A 326 -18.92 -9.74 10.21
CA ARG A 326 -18.85 -9.87 8.74
C ARG A 326 -18.86 -11.34 8.36
N LYS A 327 -19.84 -11.72 7.56
CA LYS A 327 -20.14 -13.12 7.26
C LYS A 327 -20.46 -13.28 5.79
N LEU A 328 -19.96 -14.34 5.19
CA LEU A 328 -20.29 -14.74 3.84
C LEU A 328 -21.26 -15.92 3.86
N THR A 329 -22.38 -15.80 3.15
CA THR A 329 -23.29 -16.90 2.87
C THR A 329 -23.00 -17.44 1.47
N ILE A 330 -22.90 -18.77 1.34
CA ILE A 330 -22.52 -19.45 0.10
C ILE A 330 -23.72 -20.21 -0.45
N ASP A 331 -24.02 -20.01 -1.75
CA ASP A 331 -25.14 -20.65 -2.47
C ASP A 331 -26.46 -20.61 -1.68
N LYS A 332 -26.77 -19.46 -1.07
CA LYS A 332 -27.93 -19.18 -0.19
C LYS A 332 -27.99 -19.98 1.12
N ASN A 333 -27.64 -21.26 1.11
CA ASN A 333 -27.74 -22.13 2.28
C ASN A 333 -26.72 -23.28 2.32
N ARG A 334 -25.76 -23.33 1.37
CA ARG A 334 -24.75 -24.40 1.35
C ARG A 334 -23.81 -24.32 2.55
N GLY A 335 -23.45 -23.11 2.95
CA GLY A 335 -22.54 -22.88 4.05
C GLY A 335 -22.41 -21.40 4.37
N THR A 336 -21.76 -21.12 5.49
CA THR A 336 -21.47 -19.77 5.91
C THR A 336 -20.07 -19.68 6.48
N MET A 337 -19.38 -18.59 6.20
CA MET A 337 -18.01 -18.34 6.65
C MET A 337 -17.94 -17.00 7.37
N PHE A 338 -17.17 -16.95 8.44
CA PHE A 338 -16.75 -15.67 9.03
C PHE A 338 -15.50 -15.17 8.31
N ASN A 339 -15.32 -13.86 8.38
CA ASN A 339 -14.15 -13.22 7.80
C ASN A 339 -12.85 -13.65 8.52
N GLN A 340 -11.74 -13.61 7.80
CA GLN A 340 -10.40 -13.96 8.27
C GLN A 340 -9.73 -12.72 8.87
N GLY A 341 -10.20 -12.27 10.04
CA GLY A 341 -9.73 -11.03 10.68
C GLY A 341 -8.22 -10.94 10.92
N MET A 342 -7.51 -12.08 10.95
CA MET A 342 -6.04 -12.09 11.05
C MET A 342 -5.33 -11.61 9.78
N LEU A 343 -6.00 -11.68 8.62
CA LEU A 343 -5.49 -11.25 7.31
C LEU A 343 -5.98 -9.86 6.93
N GLU A 344 -6.77 -9.22 7.78
CA GLU A 344 -7.32 -7.89 7.55
C GLU A 344 -6.49 -6.81 8.26
N PRO A 345 -6.56 -5.56 7.79
CA PRO A 345 -6.06 -4.42 8.56
C PRO A 345 -6.59 -4.42 10.00
N ASN A 346 -5.83 -3.84 10.92
CA ASN A 346 -6.16 -3.86 12.34
C ASN A 346 -7.26 -2.85 12.68
N TYR A 347 -8.52 -3.28 12.61
CA TYR A 347 -9.65 -2.45 13.03
C TYR A 347 -9.77 -2.41 14.56
N ARG A 348 -9.53 -1.24 15.16
CA ARG A 348 -9.64 -1.01 16.62
C ARG A 348 -10.33 0.30 16.93
N GLY A 349 -10.89 0.36 18.14
CA GLY A 349 -11.54 1.55 18.65
C GLY A 349 -13.02 1.62 18.27
N THR A 350 -13.55 2.83 18.28
CA THR A 350 -14.98 3.10 18.16
C THR A 350 -15.26 3.86 16.86
N PHE A 351 -16.33 3.48 16.17
CA PHE A 351 -17.00 4.32 15.16
C PHE A 351 -17.93 5.30 15.86
N ASN A 352 -17.50 6.56 16.00
CA ASN A 352 -18.31 7.62 16.56
C ASN A 352 -19.31 8.18 15.55
N PRO A 353 -20.36 8.87 15.99
CA PRO A 353 -21.23 9.64 15.10
C PRO A 353 -20.44 10.60 14.19
N GLY A 354 -20.66 10.48 12.88
CA GLY A 354 -19.96 11.23 11.84
C GLY A 354 -18.71 10.57 11.28
N ASP A 355 -18.20 9.51 11.91
CA ASP A 355 -17.01 8.80 11.42
C ASP A 355 -17.31 8.06 10.11
N LYS A 356 -16.31 8.03 9.23
CA LYS A 356 -16.35 7.33 7.94
C LYS A 356 -15.01 6.63 7.69
N GLU A 357 -15.04 5.35 7.36
CA GLU A 357 -13.82 4.55 7.19
C GLU A 357 -14.01 3.39 6.21
N GLU A 358 -12.91 2.96 5.58
CA GLU A 358 -12.85 1.81 4.68
C GLU A 358 -12.40 0.55 5.43
N PHE A 359 -13.06 -0.57 5.13
CA PHE A 359 -12.77 -1.90 5.64
C PHE A 359 -12.49 -2.85 4.48
N LEU A 360 -11.51 -3.72 4.67
CA LEU A 360 -11.23 -4.88 3.86
C LEU A 360 -11.68 -6.11 4.63
N THR A 361 -12.45 -6.96 3.97
CA THR A 361 -12.99 -8.19 4.54
C THR A 361 -12.48 -9.37 3.73
N VAL A 362 -11.75 -10.28 4.38
CA VAL A 362 -11.05 -11.37 3.68
C VAL A 362 -11.73 -12.70 3.96
N PHE A 363 -11.93 -13.51 2.93
CA PHE A 363 -12.34 -14.91 3.03
C PHE A 363 -11.38 -15.79 2.23
N LEU A 364 -11.03 -16.95 2.78
CA LEU A 364 -10.16 -17.93 2.11
C LEU A 364 -10.94 -19.20 1.81
N PHE A 365 -10.73 -19.76 0.63
CA PHE A 365 -11.35 -21.00 0.18
C PHE A 365 -10.30 -21.97 -0.29
N ARG A 366 -10.59 -23.27 -0.15
CA ARG A 366 -9.93 -24.26 -0.99
C ARG A 366 -10.35 -24.03 -2.44
N LYS A 367 -9.39 -24.06 -3.36
CA LYS A 367 -9.63 -23.75 -4.77
C LYS A 367 -10.63 -24.72 -5.41
N ASP A 368 -10.57 -26.01 -5.08
CA ASP A 368 -11.52 -27.01 -5.58
C ASP A 368 -12.96 -26.73 -5.15
N GLU A 369 -13.17 -26.35 -3.89
CA GLU A 369 -14.48 -25.93 -3.37
C GLU A 369 -14.96 -24.61 -3.98
N PHE A 370 -14.07 -23.64 -4.17
CA PHE A 370 -14.42 -22.37 -4.82
C PHE A 370 -15.03 -22.60 -6.21
N THR A 371 -14.50 -23.55 -6.99
CA THR A 371 -15.02 -23.85 -8.34
C THR A 371 -16.47 -24.35 -8.35
N ILE A 372 -17.00 -24.87 -7.25
CA ILE A 372 -18.39 -25.37 -7.17
C ILE A 372 -19.39 -24.35 -6.60
N PHE A 373 -18.92 -23.26 -6.00
CA PHE A 373 -19.77 -22.19 -5.45
C PHE A 373 -20.24 -21.25 -6.56
N LYS A 374 -21.49 -20.81 -6.53
CA LYS A 374 -22.13 -20.03 -7.60
C LYS A 374 -22.50 -18.63 -7.15
N GLU A 375 -22.87 -18.48 -5.89
CA GLU A 375 -23.37 -17.23 -5.35
C GLU A 375 -22.75 -16.98 -3.98
N PHE A 376 -22.38 -15.73 -3.73
CA PHE A 376 -21.87 -15.25 -2.46
C PHE A 376 -22.66 -14.02 -2.03
N GLU A 377 -23.13 -14.04 -0.79
CA GLU A 377 -23.81 -12.90 -0.18
C GLU A 377 -23.02 -12.46 1.05
N LEU A 378 -22.53 -11.23 1.05
CA LEU A 378 -21.83 -10.63 2.18
C LEU A 378 -22.83 -9.98 3.12
N GLN A 379 -22.88 -10.44 4.35
CA GLN A 379 -23.60 -9.79 5.44
C GLN A 379 -22.65 -8.91 6.25
N VAL A 380 -23.06 -7.67 6.52
CA VAL A 380 -22.39 -6.74 7.44
C VAL A 380 -23.33 -6.40 8.59
N GLY A 381 -22.85 -6.63 9.81
CA GLY A 381 -23.63 -6.55 11.04
C GLY A 381 -24.11 -7.92 11.54
N PRO A 382 -24.73 -7.97 12.72
CA PRO A 382 -25.19 -6.82 13.50
C PRO A 382 -24.06 -6.01 14.14
N LEU A 383 -24.33 -4.72 14.38
CA LEU A 383 -23.38 -3.82 15.05
C LEU A 383 -23.45 -3.97 16.57
N LYS A 384 -22.33 -3.80 17.25
CA LYS A 384 -22.20 -3.97 18.70
C LYS A 384 -21.46 -2.80 19.33
N ASP A 385 -21.80 -2.47 20.58
CA ASP A 385 -21.01 -1.51 21.36
C ASP A 385 -19.72 -2.16 21.91
N SER A 386 -18.91 -1.37 22.63
CA SER A 386 -17.65 -1.84 23.25
C SER A 386 -17.84 -2.90 24.35
N GLU A 387 -19.07 -3.08 24.85
CA GLU A 387 -19.44 -4.11 25.82
C GLU A 387 -20.01 -5.36 25.14
N ALA A 388 -19.96 -5.41 23.80
CA ALA A 388 -20.54 -6.44 22.94
C ALA A 388 -22.07 -6.56 23.02
N ASN A 389 -22.76 -5.52 23.50
CA ASN A 389 -24.22 -5.46 23.42
C ASN A 389 -24.64 -5.19 21.97
N VAL A 390 -25.62 -5.94 21.49
CA VAL A 390 -26.11 -5.78 20.12
C VAL A 390 -26.94 -4.51 19.99
N LEU A 391 -26.64 -3.72 18.96
CA LEU A 391 -27.28 -2.45 18.65
C LEU A 391 -28.32 -2.61 17.53
N PHE A 392 -29.10 -1.55 17.28
CA PHE A 392 -30.03 -1.44 16.14
C PHE A 392 -30.96 -2.65 15.94
N LYS A 393 -31.39 -3.28 17.03
CA LYS A 393 -32.27 -4.46 17.04
C LYS A 393 -31.72 -5.62 16.18
N GLU A 394 -30.41 -5.82 16.22
CA GLU A 394 -29.72 -6.91 15.51
C GLU A 394 -29.86 -6.86 13.99
N LYS A 395 -30.20 -5.69 13.42
CA LYS A 395 -30.25 -5.51 11.97
C LYS A 395 -28.86 -5.65 11.35
N ALA A 396 -28.84 -6.21 10.16
CA ALA A 396 -27.68 -6.34 9.29
C ALA A 396 -28.11 -6.01 7.86
N VAL A 397 -27.13 -5.67 7.02
CA VAL A 397 -27.33 -5.50 5.57
C VAL A 397 -26.62 -6.62 4.83
N THR A 398 -27.07 -6.88 3.61
CA THR A 398 -26.57 -7.96 2.75
C THR A 398 -26.28 -7.43 1.36
N PHE A 399 -25.20 -7.90 0.76
CA PHE A 399 -24.80 -7.55 -0.61
C PHE A 399 -24.52 -8.82 -1.41
N ASP A 400 -25.07 -8.90 -2.61
CA ASP A 400 -24.70 -9.95 -3.57
C ASP A 400 -23.31 -9.63 -4.15
N LEU A 401 -22.36 -10.55 -4.01
CA LEU A 401 -21.01 -10.36 -4.54
C LEU A 401 -20.92 -10.91 -5.97
N PRO A 402 -20.44 -10.11 -6.94
CA PRO A 402 -20.19 -10.61 -8.28
C PRO A 402 -19.07 -11.65 -8.24
N ILE A 403 -19.22 -12.70 -9.04
CA ILE A 403 -18.23 -13.77 -9.18
C ILE A 403 -18.00 -14.06 -10.66
N GLU A 404 -16.74 -14.07 -11.07
CA GLU A 404 -16.27 -14.61 -12.34
C GLU A 404 -15.19 -15.64 -12.03
N LYS A 405 -15.14 -16.72 -12.82
CA LYS A 405 -14.32 -17.91 -12.54
C LYS A 405 -13.37 -18.22 -13.67
#